data_AF-A0A183FI45-F1
#
_entry.id   AF-A0A183FI45-F1
#
_cell.length_a   1.000
_cell.length_b   1.000
_cell.length_c   1.000
_cell.angle_alpha   90.00
_cell.angle_beta   90.00
_cell.angle_gamma   90.00
#
_symmetry.space_group_name_H-M   'P 1'
#
loop_
_entity.id
_entity.type
_entity.pdbx_description
1 polymer ?
#
loop_
_entity_poly.entity_id
_entity_poly.type
_entity_poly.pdbx_seq_one_letter_code
_entity_poly.pdbx_strand_id
1 'polypeptide(L)'
;MKHKIFSYCATQGYRPYMEDRMHYMYDPNNNLSIFGIFDGHGGLFVSDFLETNFARSVRDRLLRFEARRKLSIEGMLDIRDPVEELLVTEIHRLDDLLSRLDPNCTSLTGSTMIAVILESNRYLSVVNVGDSRAVACDLQNRVVPLSKDHKPDDVSFAKLAILICFLFSNVT
;
A
#
# COMPACT_ATOMS: atom_id res chain seq x y z
N MET A 1 15.83 -12.53 -14.62
CA MET A 1 14.62 -12.30 -13.81
C MET A 1 14.89 -12.90 -12.42
N LYS A 2 15.30 -12.09 -11.43
CA LYS A 2 15.50 -12.61 -10.06
C LYS A 2 14.12 -12.74 -9.42
N HIS A 3 13.62 -13.97 -9.41
CA HIS A 3 12.56 -14.53 -8.55
C HIS A 3 11.31 -13.66 -8.31
N LYS A 4 10.23 -13.92 -9.07
CA LYS A 4 8.87 -13.48 -8.71
C LYS A 4 7.99 -14.71 -8.48
N ILE A 5 8.34 -15.53 -7.49
CA ILE A 5 7.40 -16.52 -6.97
C ILE A 5 6.58 -15.78 -5.92
N PHE A 6 5.31 -15.58 -6.23
CA PHE A 6 4.34 -14.99 -5.31
C PHE A 6 3.31 -16.06 -4.96
N SER A 7 2.90 -16.07 -3.70
CA SER A 7 1.84 -16.95 -3.20
C SER A 7 1.14 -16.23 -2.07
N TYR A 8 -0.16 -16.47 -1.95
CA TYR A 8 -0.99 -15.95 -0.88
C TYR A 8 -2.07 -16.98 -0.53
N CYS A 9 -2.58 -16.87 0.68
CA CYS A 9 -3.70 -17.66 1.16
C CYS A 9 -4.54 -16.78 2.07
N ALA A 10 -5.86 -16.85 1.92
CA ALA A 10 -6.82 -16.21 2.79
C ALA A 10 -7.89 -17.23 3.15
N THR A 11 -8.34 -17.22 4.39
CA THR A 11 -9.38 -18.13 4.89
C THR A 11 -10.28 -17.39 5.86
N GLN A 12 -11.58 -17.66 5.80
CA GLN A 12 -12.58 -17.10 6.71
C GLN A 12 -12.32 -17.50 8.17
N GLY A 13 -11.74 -18.68 8.40
CA GLY A 13 -11.55 -19.23 9.74
C GLY A 13 -12.88 -19.36 10.49
N TYR A 14 -12.91 -18.93 11.76
CA TYR A 14 -14.09 -19.04 12.63
C TYR A 14 -15.09 -17.90 12.49
N ARG A 15 -14.79 -16.85 11.71
CA ARG A 15 -15.72 -15.74 11.53
C ARG A 15 -16.93 -16.20 10.72
N PRO A 16 -18.13 -15.65 10.95
CA PRO A 16 -19.31 -15.98 10.15
C PRO A 16 -19.25 -15.45 8.70
N TYR A 17 -18.38 -14.48 8.43
CA TYR A 17 -18.19 -13.85 7.12
C TYR A 17 -16.70 -13.54 6.90
N MET A 18 -16.29 -13.44 5.62
CA MET A 18 -14.94 -13.11 5.20
C MET A 18 -14.86 -11.66 4.71
N GLU A 19 -14.31 -10.77 5.53
CA GLU A 19 -14.17 -9.34 5.23
C GLU A 19 -12.78 -9.00 4.68
N ASP A 20 -11.78 -9.87 4.85
CA ASP A 20 -10.45 -9.64 4.29
C ASP A 20 -10.48 -9.71 2.77
N ARG A 21 -9.71 -8.83 2.14
CA ARG A 21 -9.39 -8.87 0.72
C ARG A 21 -7.90 -8.79 0.48
N MET A 22 -7.48 -9.28 -0.67
CA MET A 22 -6.11 -9.17 -1.11
C MET A 22 -6.08 -8.80 -2.59
N HIS A 23 -5.03 -8.10 -3.00
CA HIS A 23 -4.86 -7.77 -4.40
C HIS A 23 -3.39 -7.93 -4.81
N TYR A 24 -3.19 -8.46 -6.01
CA TYR A 24 -1.89 -8.46 -6.68
C TYR A 24 -2.03 -7.93 -8.10
N MET A 25 -1.24 -6.92 -8.43
CA MET A 25 -1.13 -6.37 -9.76
C MET A 25 0.34 -6.36 -10.20
N TYR A 26 0.58 -6.84 -11.42
CA TYR A 26 1.88 -6.74 -12.08
C TYR A 26 1.74 -6.03 -13.43
N ASP A 27 2.46 -4.92 -13.58
CA ASP A 27 2.61 -4.21 -14.84
C ASP A 27 4.01 -4.49 -15.42
N PRO A 28 4.13 -5.39 -16.40
CA PRO A 28 5.42 -5.72 -17.00
C PRO A 28 6.01 -4.56 -17.81
N ASN A 29 5.19 -3.68 -18.37
CA ASN A 29 5.65 -2.58 -19.22
C ASN A 29 6.41 -1.52 -18.40
N ASN A 30 6.05 -1.39 -17.13
CA ASN A 30 6.67 -0.44 -16.19
C ASN A 30 7.48 -1.13 -15.08
N ASN A 31 7.63 -2.46 -15.16
CA ASN A 31 8.28 -3.30 -14.13
C ASN A 31 7.82 -2.94 -12.70
N LEU A 32 6.50 -2.81 -12.53
CA LEU A 32 5.85 -2.39 -11.30
C LEU A 32 5.02 -3.55 -10.75
N SER A 33 5.20 -3.88 -9.48
CA SER A 33 4.39 -4.90 -8.79
C SER A 33 3.76 -4.25 -7.56
N ILE A 34 2.45 -4.41 -7.37
CA ILE A 34 1.72 -3.88 -6.22
C ILE A 34 0.98 -5.04 -5.55
N PHE A 35 1.19 -5.18 -4.25
CA PHE A 35 0.51 -6.14 -3.39
C PHE A 35 -0.25 -5.36 -2.33
N GLY A 36 -1.48 -5.76 -2.03
CA GLY A 36 -2.29 -5.17 -0.99
C GLY A 36 -3.03 -6.24 -0.19
N ILE A 37 -3.12 -6.05 1.12
CA ILE A 37 -3.97 -6.81 2.03
C ILE A 37 -4.82 -5.80 2.79
N PHE A 38 -6.12 -6.09 2.87
CA PHE A 38 -7.13 -5.20 3.43
C PHE A 38 -7.98 -6.00 4.41
N ASP A 39 -7.82 -5.76 5.71
CA ASP A 39 -8.60 -6.40 6.78
C ASP A 39 -9.85 -5.54 7.00
N GLY A 40 -11.01 -6.02 6.54
CA GLY A 40 -12.28 -5.29 6.62
C GLY A 40 -12.92 -5.40 8.00
N HIS A 41 -13.63 -4.36 8.43
CA HIS A 41 -14.41 -4.38 9.67
C HIS A 41 -15.70 -3.57 9.54
N GLY A 42 -16.78 -4.06 10.15
CA GLY A 42 -18.11 -3.45 10.08
C GLY A 42 -18.85 -3.72 8.76
N GLY A 43 -18.22 -4.47 7.85
CA GLY A 43 -18.73 -4.80 6.53
C GLY A 43 -17.59 -4.93 5.51
N LEU A 44 -17.81 -5.70 4.44
CA LEU A 44 -16.83 -5.94 3.38
C LEU A 44 -16.68 -4.79 2.35
N PHE A 45 -17.51 -3.74 2.45
CA PHE A 45 -17.61 -2.71 1.40
C PHE A 45 -16.28 -1.97 1.16
N VAL A 46 -15.59 -1.56 2.22
CA VAL A 46 -14.33 -0.80 2.10
C VAL A 46 -13.20 -1.68 1.61
N SER A 47 -13.08 -2.92 2.09
CA SER A 47 -12.05 -3.86 1.62
C SER A 47 -12.28 -4.28 0.16
N ASP A 48 -13.53 -4.50 -0.28
CA ASP A 48 -13.89 -4.72 -1.70
C ASP A 48 -13.51 -3.53 -2.59
N PHE A 49 -13.79 -2.31 -2.12
CA PHE A 49 -13.44 -1.10 -2.83
C PHE A 49 -11.92 -0.98 -2.99
N LEU A 50 -11.15 -1.23 -1.93
CA LEU A 50 -9.69 -1.16 -1.96
C LEU A 50 -9.11 -2.22 -2.90
N GLU A 51 -9.58 -3.47 -2.84
CA GLU A 51 -9.19 -4.54 -3.76
C GLU A 51 -9.37 -4.13 -5.23
N THR A 52 -10.50 -3.50 -5.55
CA THR A 52 -10.84 -3.11 -6.92
C THR A 52 -10.05 -1.89 -7.41
N ASN A 53 -9.80 -0.92 -6.53
CA ASN A 53 -9.39 0.43 -6.95
C ASN A 53 -7.95 0.79 -6.58
N PHE A 54 -7.43 0.32 -5.43
CA PHE A 54 -6.18 0.80 -4.85
C PHE A 54 -5.00 0.68 -5.83
N ALA A 55 -4.73 -0.55 -6.32
CA ALA A 55 -3.54 -0.80 -7.13
C ALA A 55 -3.56 -0.03 -8.44
N ARG A 56 -4.72 0.05 -9.11
CA ARG A 56 -4.89 0.84 -10.35
C ARG A 56 -4.63 2.33 -10.08
N SER A 57 -5.21 2.85 -9.00
CA SER A 57 -5.08 4.25 -8.61
C SER A 57 -3.62 4.64 -8.37
N VAL A 58 -2.92 3.84 -7.57
CA VAL A 58 -1.50 4.03 -7.26
C VAL A 58 -0.64 3.94 -8.53
N ARG A 59 -0.85 2.92 -9.36
CA ARG A 59 -0.13 2.77 -10.63
C ARG A 59 -0.30 4.00 -11.50
N ASP A 60 -1.53 4.41 -11.77
CA ASP A 60 -1.79 5.53 -12.68
C ASP A 60 -1.21 6.84 -12.13
N ARG A 61 -1.11 6.97 -10.81
CA ARG A 61 -0.47 8.11 -10.15
C ARG A 61 1.05 8.10 -10.32
N LEU A 62 1.70 6.94 -10.09
CA LEU A 62 3.14 6.77 -10.28
C LEU A 62 3.56 7.02 -11.73
N LEU A 63 2.85 6.44 -12.70
CA LEU A 63 3.16 6.62 -14.12
C LEU A 63 3.03 8.08 -14.59
N ARG A 64 2.01 8.79 -14.10
CA ARG A 64 1.85 10.23 -14.37
C ARG A 64 3.00 11.05 -13.78
N PHE A 65 3.47 10.68 -12.60
CA PHE A 65 4.60 11.35 -11.96
C PHE A 65 5.91 11.11 -12.71
N GLU A 66 6.20 9.87 -13.11
CA GLU A 66 7.38 9.57 -13.92
C GLU A 66 7.38 10.30 -15.26
N ALA A 67 6.23 10.39 -15.94
CA ALA A 67 6.10 11.13 -17.18
C ALA A 67 6.41 12.62 -17.00
N ARG A 68 5.88 13.25 -15.94
CA ARG A 68 6.16 14.66 -15.59
C ARG A 68 7.64 14.88 -15.26
N ARG A 69 8.26 13.97 -14.51
CA ARG A 69 9.70 14.03 -14.20
C ARG A 69 10.57 13.99 -15.44
N LYS A 70 10.27 13.11 -16.41
CA LYS A 70 11.02 13.01 -17.67
C LYS A 70 10.95 14.30 -18.49
N LEU A 71 9.87 15.08 -18.34
CA LEU A 71 9.68 16.38 -18.99
C LEU A 71 10.37 17.55 -18.26
N SER A 72 10.71 17.38 -16.98
CA SER A 72 11.11 18.47 -16.07
C SER A 72 12.60 18.46 -15.70
N ILE A 73 13.50 17.89 -16.52
CA ILE A 73 14.94 17.92 -16.23
C ILE A 73 15.49 19.35 -16.38
N GLU A 74 15.39 20.14 -15.31
CA GLU A 74 16.34 21.18 -14.91
C GLU A 74 16.06 21.58 -13.44
N GLY A 75 16.95 21.14 -12.54
CA GLY A 75 17.23 21.86 -11.30
C GLY A 75 16.36 21.56 -10.07
N MET A 76 17.03 20.98 -9.06
CA MET A 76 16.69 20.93 -7.63
C MET A 76 15.44 20.13 -7.23
N LEU A 77 15.65 19.02 -6.51
CA LEU A 77 14.62 18.46 -5.64
C LEU A 77 15.12 18.38 -4.19
N ASP A 78 14.29 18.94 -3.33
CA ASP A 78 14.39 18.99 -1.87
C ASP A 78 14.18 17.61 -1.23
N ILE A 79 14.58 17.49 0.03
CA ILE A 79 15.00 16.28 0.77
C ILE A 79 13.83 15.36 1.24
N ARG A 80 12.61 15.49 0.69
CA ARG A 80 11.51 14.51 0.91
C ARG A 80 11.31 13.69 -0.35
N ASP A 81 11.20 12.36 -0.21
CA ASP A 81 10.93 11.49 -1.34
C ASP A 81 9.56 11.87 -1.94
N PRO A 82 9.50 12.41 -3.18
CA PRO A 82 8.24 12.84 -3.78
C PRO A 82 7.26 11.68 -3.97
N VAL A 83 7.72 10.43 -3.89
CA VAL A 83 6.86 9.24 -3.90
C VAL A 83 6.05 9.12 -2.60
N GLU A 84 6.60 9.52 -1.45
CA GLU A 84 5.89 9.54 -0.17
C GLU A 84 4.65 10.42 -0.22
N GLU A 85 4.86 11.69 -0.53
CA GLU A 85 3.77 12.66 -0.61
C GLU A 85 2.74 12.25 -1.67
N LEU A 86 3.19 11.71 -2.79
CA LEU A 86 2.33 11.22 -3.86
C LEU A 86 1.43 10.08 -3.38
N LEU A 87 1.98 9.10 -2.66
CA LEU A 87 1.22 7.96 -2.14
C LEU A 87 0.26 8.40 -1.05
N VAL A 88 0.70 9.22 -0.09
CA VAL A 88 -0.15 9.80 0.97
C VAL A 88 -1.33 10.55 0.35
N THR A 89 -1.06 11.42 -0.64
CA THR A 89 -2.11 12.17 -1.35
C THR A 89 -3.09 11.25 -2.07
N GLU A 90 -2.60 10.17 -2.70
CA GLU A 90 -3.46 9.24 -3.43
C GLU A 90 -4.33 8.41 -2.48
N ILE A 91 -3.81 8.05 -1.31
CA ILE A 91 -4.57 7.35 -0.27
C ILE A 91 -5.68 8.24 0.29
N HIS A 92 -5.39 9.50 0.63
CA HIS A 92 -6.42 10.46 1.04
C HIS A 92 -7.48 10.67 -0.05
N ARG A 93 -7.09 10.71 -1.32
CA ARG A 93 -8.04 10.81 -2.43
C ARG A 93 -8.98 9.60 -2.52
N LEU A 94 -8.49 8.39 -2.24
CA LEU A 94 -9.30 7.18 -2.21
C LEU A 94 -10.27 7.20 -1.02
N ASP A 95 -9.82 7.66 0.14
CA ASP A 95 -10.64 7.83 1.35
C ASP A 95 -11.75 8.89 1.15
N ASP A 96 -11.44 10.02 0.51
CA ASP A 96 -12.41 11.02 0.10
C ASP A 96 -13.44 10.47 -0.89
N LEU A 97 -13.00 9.60 -1.81
CA LEU A 97 -13.89 8.96 -2.77
C LEU A 97 -14.85 8.00 -2.06
N LEU A 98 -14.34 7.15 -1.17
CA LEU A 98 -15.12 6.26 -0.31
C LEU A 98 -16.17 7.04 0.49
N SER A 99 -15.77 8.14 1.13
CA SER A 99 -16.66 8.99 1.94
C SER A 99 -17.82 9.60 1.14
N ARG A 100 -17.70 9.68 -0.19
CA ARG A 100 -18.74 10.18 -1.10
C ARG A 100 -19.59 9.08 -1.74
N LEU A 101 -19.26 7.81 -1.51
CA LEU A 101 -20.12 6.68 -1.88
C LEU A 101 -21.31 6.59 -0.92
N ASP A 102 -22.07 5.50 -0.98
CA ASP A 102 -23.26 5.28 -0.15
C ASP A 102 -22.92 5.35 1.36
N PRO A 103 -23.41 6.37 2.10
CA PRO A 103 -23.14 6.51 3.53
C PRO A 103 -23.63 5.32 4.37
N ASN A 104 -24.65 4.58 3.90
CA ASN A 104 -25.12 3.38 4.59
C ASN A 104 -24.07 2.27 4.56
N CYS A 105 -23.21 2.26 3.54
CA CYS A 105 -22.16 1.27 3.36
C CYS A 105 -20.80 1.71 3.93
N THR A 106 -20.59 3.00 4.23
CA THR A 106 -19.29 3.55 4.61
C THR A 106 -19.22 4.15 6.01
N SER A 107 -20.35 4.57 6.59
CA SER A 107 -20.36 5.29 7.88
C SER A 107 -19.94 4.44 9.09
N LEU A 108 -20.14 3.13 9.04
CA LEU A 108 -19.83 2.19 10.12
C LEU A 108 -18.90 1.05 9.67
N THR A 109 -18.28 1.21 8.49
CA THR A 109 -17.41 0.20 7.90
C THR A 109 -16.05 0.79 7.64
N GLY A 110 -15.03 -0.05 7.62
CA GLY A 110 -13.66 0.36 7.41
C GLY A 110 -12.81 -0.81 6.99
N SER A 111 -11.55 -0.51 6.68
CA SER A 111 -10.56 -1.54 6.46
C SER A 111 -9.18 -1.03 6.86
N THR A 112 -8.31 -1.94 7.28
CA THR A 112 -6.88 -1.68 7.25
C THR A 112 -6.39 -1.68 5.81
N MET A 113 -5.16 -1.21 5.62
CA MET A 113 -4.44 -1.36 4.36
C MET A 113 -2.96 -1.53 4.65
N ILE A 114 -2.42 -2.69 4.29
CA ILE A 114 -0.98 -2.89 4.15
C ILE A 114 -0.68 -3.20 2.69
N ALA A 115 0.19 -2.41 2.07
CA ALA A 115 0.56 -2.60 0.69
C ALA A 115 2.06 -2.50 0.47
N VAL A 116 2.56 -3.31 -0.47
CA VAL A 116 3.96 -3.34 -0.89
C VAL A 116 4.01 -3.02 -2.38
N ILE A 117 4.76 -1.99 -2.73
CA ILE A 117 4.95 -1.50 -4.10
C ILE A 117 6.41 -1.70 -4.46
N LEU A 118 6.67 -2.55 -5.45
CA LEU A 118 8.00 -2.85 -5.97
C LEU A 118 8.18 -2.23 -7.35
N GLU A 119 8.97 -1.16 -7.42
CA GLU A 119 9.30 -0.42 -8.65
C GLU A 119 10.67 -0.85 -9.18
N SER A 120 10.72 -1.20 -10.47
CA SER A 120 11.96 -1.55 -11.19
C SER A 120 12.79 -2.66 -10.55
N ASN A 121 12.20 -3.51 -9.71
CA ASN A 121 12.89 -4.47 -8.84
C ASN A 121 14.01 -3.83 -7.98
N ARG A 122 13.86 -2.55 -7.64
CA ARG A 122 14.89 -1.76 -6.94
C ARG A 122 14.35 -0.95 -5.78
N TYR A 123 13.17 -0.37 -5.91
CA TYR A 123 12.58 0.44 -4.85
C TYR A 123 11.37 -0.28 -4.30
N LEU A 124 11.36 -0.47 -2.97
CA LEU A 124 10.30 -1.13 -2.23
C LEU A 124 9.64 -0.09 -1.33
N SER A 125 8.40 0.24 -1.63
CA SER A 125 7.60 1.22 -0.90
C SER A 125 6.52 0.46 -0.12
N VAL A 126 6.44 0.67 1.20
CA VAL A 126 5.43 0.02 2.05
C VAL A 126 4.45 1.04 2.61
N VAL A 127 3.17 0.89 2.26
CA VAL A 127 2.08 1.72 2.77
C VAL A 127 1.38 0.98 3.90
N ASN A 128 1.33 1.56 5.10
CA ASN A 128 0.57 1.02 6.22
C ASN A 128 -0.47 2.00 6.75
N VAL A 129 -1.72 1.55 6.83
CA VAL A 129 -2.86 2.24 7.46
C VAL A 129 -3.62 1.21 8.29
N GLY A 130 -3.48 1.26 9.61
CA GLY A 130 -4.10 0.30 10.53
C GLY A 130 -3.07 -0.66 11.11
N ASP A 131 -3.52 -1.81 11.56
CA ASP A 131 -2.73 -2.76 12.34
C ASP A 131 -2.43 -4.09 11.64
N SER A 132 -2.66 -4.17 10.33
CA SER A 132 -2.00 -5.16 9.50
C SER A 132 -0.49 -4.85 9.40
N ARG A 133 0.32 -5.84 8.99
CA ARG A 133 1.78 -5.75 9.10
C ARG A 133 2.52 -6.31 7.91
N ALA A 134 3.57 -5.59 7.49
CA ALA A 134 4.58 -6.09 6.55
C ALA A 134 5.91 -6.31 7.27
N VAL A 135 6.54 -7.45 6.98
CA VAL A 135 7.88 -7.83 7.44
C VAL A 135 8.67 -8.38 6.27
N ALA A 136 9.97 -8.11 6.25
CA ALA A 136 10.90 -8.75 5.34
C ALA A 136 11.85 -9.68 6.09
N CYS A 137 12.48 -10.55 5.33
CA CYS A 137 13.63 -11.34 5.76
C CYS A 137 14.82 -10.90 4.91
N ASP A 138 15.90 -10.42 5.54
CA ASP A 138 17.08 -10.00 4.79
C ASP A 138 17.99 -11.17 4.40
N LEU A 139 19.07 -10.87 3.67
CA LEU A 139 20.09 -11.84 3.25
C LEU A 139 20.80 -12.57 4.42
N GLN A 140 20.71 -12.04 5.63
CA GLN A 140 21.26 -12.65 6.84
C GLN A 140 20.19 -13.42 7.64
N ASN A 141 19.02 -13.67 7.06
CA ASN A 141 17.86 -14.32 7.67
C ASN A 141 17.30 -13.58 8.90
N ARG A 142 17.47 -12.25 8.94
CA ARG A 142 16.93 -11.43 10.03
C ARG A 142 15.57 -10.87 9.64
N VAL A 143 14.67 -10.83 10.63
CA VAL A 143 13.37 -10.19 10.47
C VAL A 143 13.54 -8.68 10.47
N VAL A 144 13.12 -8.03 9.39
CA VAL A 144 13.12 -6.58 9.23
C VAL A 144 11.67 -6.10 9.23
N PRO A 145 11.20 -5.37 10.27
CA PRO A 145 9.87 -4.78 10.23
C PRO A 145 9.82 -3.71 9.14
N LEU A 146 8.84 -3.81 8.24
CA LEU A 146 8.63 -2.83 7.17
C LEU A 146 7.48 -1.86 7.47
N SER A 147 6.68 -2.17 8.47
CA SER A 147 5.61 -1.31 8.98
C SER A 147 5.54 -1.35 10.51
N LYS A 148 4.83 -0.37 11.08
CA LYS A 148 4.49 -0.31 12.49
C LYS A 148 2.98 -0.23 12.61
N ASP A 149 2.37 -1.12 13.39
CA ASP A 149 0.93 -1.14 13.61
C ASP A 149 0.44 0.18 14.18
N HIS A 150 -0.68 0.63 13.66
CA HIS A 150 -1.38 1.80 14.14
C HIS A 150 -2.37 1.36 15.25
N LYS A 151 -1.94 1.45 16.52
CA LYS A 151 -2.78 1.25 17.72
C LYS A 151 -3.20 2.57 18.42
N PRO A 152 -4.45 2.70 18.91
CA PRO A 152 -4.98 3.95 19.49
C PRO A 152 -4.21 4.51 20.71
N ASP A 153 -3.47 3.67 21.42
CA ASP A 153 -2.67 4.01 22.60
C ASP A 153 -1.29 4.59 22.25
N ASP A 154 -0.91 4.58 20.97
CA ASP A 154 0.36 5.14 20.51
C ASP A 154 0.25 6.66 20.32
N VAL A 155 0.84 7.42 21.25
CA VAL A 155 0.90 8.89 21.24
C VAL A 155 1.55 9.51 19.99
N SER A 156 2.25 8.73 19.15
CA SER A 156 2.84 9.20 17.89
C SER A 156 1.87 9.22 16.69
N PHE A 157 0.59 8.89 16.91
CA PHE A 157 -0.44 8.64 15.89
C PHE A 157 -0.79 9.76 14.90
N ALA A 158 -0.15 10.92 14.97
CA ALA A 158 -0.59 12.10 14.22
C ALA A 158 -0.30 12.05 12.71
N LYS A 159 0.28 10.97 12.17
CA LYS A 159 0.60 10.85 10.74
C LYS A 159 0.06 9.55 10.17
N LEU A 160 -1.10 9.66 9.54
CA LEU A 160 -1.69 8.64 8.68
C LEU A 160 -0.70 8.34 7.55
N ALA A 161 -0.47 7.05 7.28
CA ALA A 161 0.49 6.49 6.33
C ALA A 161 1.98 6.67 6.71
N ILE A 162 2.54 5.66 7.39
CA ILE A 162 3.99 5.47 7.40
C ILE A 162 4.34 4.82 6.06
N LEU A 163 4.99 5.60 5.18
CA LEU A 163 5.71 5.04 4.05
C LEU A 163 7.14 4.73 4.48
N ILE A 164 7.60 3.52 4.23
CA ILE A 164 9.03 3.21 4.29
C ILE A 164 9.50 2.78 2.89
N CYS A 165 10.32 3.62 2.27
CA CYS A 165 11.02 3.31 1.03
C CYS A 165 12.35 2.61 1.35
N PHE A 166 12.47 1.35 0.95
CA PHE A 166 13.72 0.59 1.01
C PHE A 166 14.33 0.43 -0.38
N LEU A 167 15.66 0.42 -0.45
CA LEU A 167 16.36 -0.15 -1.60
C LEU A 167 16.23 -1.68 -1.50
N PHE A 168 15.54 -2.28 -2.47
CA PHE A 168 15.25 -3.71 -2.54
C PHE A 168 16.54 -4.56 -2.46
N SER A 169 17.67 -4.06 -2.95
CA SER A 169 18.98 -4.72 -2.85
C SER A 169 19.49 -4.93 -1.42
N ASN A 170 18.96 -4.20 -0.44
CA ASN A 170 19.33 -4.33 0.98
C ASN A 170 18.38 -5.24 1.76
N VAL A 171 17.30 -5.72 1.12
CA VAL A 171 16.20 -6.45 1.78
C VAL A 171 16.05 -7.87 1.22
N THR A 172 16.75 -8.22 0.13
CA THR A 172 16.68 -9.56 -0.50
C THR A 172 18.02 -10.13 -0.90
#